data_AF-H2XPT7-F1
#
_entry.id   AF-H2XPT7-F1
#
_cell.length_a   1.000
_cell.length_b   1.000
_cell.length_c   1.000
_cell.angle_alpha   90.00
_cell.angle_beta   90.00
_cell.angle_gamma   90.00
#
_symmetry.space_group_name_H-M   'P 1'
#
loop_
_entity.id
_entity.type
_entity.pdbx_description
1 polymer ?
#
loop_
_entity_poly.entity_id
_entity_poly.type
_entity_poly.pdbx_seq_one_letter_code
_entity_poly.pdbx_strand_id
1 'polypeptide(L)'
;MNKVQLPPVVHLIVRKLTKGGSFALESILYTDQPQLSLVSNGAECLMLNKKLFLENSSEYCLDWLRQKEYPYPTDEELKGQYWRLRAWKAYQTRLLKQICNEMQG
;
A
#
# COMPACT_ATOMS: atom_id res chain seq x y z
N MET A 1 -21.84 -18.27 -25.47
CA MET A 1 -20.55 -17.72 -25.00
C MET A 1 -20.60 -17.59 -23.49
N ASN A 2 -19.88 -18.43 -22.75
CA ASN A 2 -19.83 -18.36 -21.30
C ASN A 2 -18.95 -17.18 -20.88
N LYS A 3 -19.52 -16.24 -20.11
CA LYS A 3 -18.75 -15.14 -19.52
C LYS A 3 -17.85 -15.73 -18.44
N VAL A 4 -16.54 -15.66 -18.64
CA VAL A 4 -15.55 -15.96 -17.60
C VAL A 4 -15.65 -14.84 -16.57
N GLN A 5 -16.17 -15.15 -15.38
CA GLN A 5 -16.19 -14.21 -14.26
C GLN A 5 -14.75 -14.10 -13.74
N LEU A 6 -14.09 -12.97 -14.00
CA LEU A 6 -12.77 -12.70 -13.44
C LEU A 6 -12.88 -12.57 -11.90
N PRO A 7 -11.88 -13.06 -11.15
CA PRO A 7 -11.87 -12.92 -9.70
C PRO A 7 -11.91 -11.43 -9.30
N PRO A 8 -12.51 -11.08 -8.14
CA PRO A 8 -12.59 -9.71 -7.68
C PRO A 8 -11.19 -9.12 -7.45
N VAL A 9 -10.94 -7.95 -8.05
CA VAL A 9 -9.70 -7.19 -7.83
C VAL A 9 -9.73 -6.60 -6.42
N VAL A 10 -8.68 -6.86 -5.65
CA VAL A 10 -8.53 -6.33 -4.29
C VAL A 10 -7.45 -5.26 -4.32
N HIS A 11 -7.80 -4.05 -3.88
CA HIS A 11 -6.85 -2.96 -3.67
C HIS A 11 -6.50 -2.86 -2.18
N LEU A 12 -5.20 -2.78 -1.87
CA LEU A 12 -4.69 -2.61 -0.51
C LEU A 12 -4.16 -1.19 -0.34
N ILE A 13 -4.54 -0.52 0.75
CA ILE A 13 -4.03 0.80 1.08
C ILE A 13 -2.72 0.62 1.86
N VAL A 14 -1.60 0.99 1.24
CA VAL A 14 -0.27 0.84 1.84
C VAL A 14 0.25 2.11 2.51
N ARG A 15 -0.21 3.29 2.07
CA ARG A 15 0.16 4.60 2.63
C ARG A 15 -0.97 5.59 2.42
N LYS A 16 -1.19 6.46 3.41
CA LYS A 16 -2.09 7.62 3.31
C LYS A 16 -1.25 8.89 3.32
N LEU A 17 -1.43 9.75 2.33
CA LEU A 17 -0.73 11.02 2.22
C LEU A 17 -1.60 12.16 2.72
N THR A 18 -0.98 13.14 3.37
CA THR A 18 -1.60 14.35 3.88
C THR A 18 -0.91 15.58 3.29
N LYS A 19 -1.40 16.79 3.62
CA LYS A 19 -0.79 18.04 3.16
C LYS A 19 0.71 18.07 3.49
N GLY A 20 1.53 18.37 2.49
CA GLY A 20 2.99 18.38 2.59
C GLY A 20 3.65 17.01 2.37
N GLY A 21 2.88 15.94 2.19
CA GLY A 21 3.41 14.63 1.83
C GLY A 21 3.89 14.55 0.37
N SER A 22 4.92 13.73 0.15
CA SER A 22 5.47 13.37 -1.15
C SER A 22 5.16 11.91 -1.49
N PHE A 23 5.30 11.55 -2.76
CA PHE A 23 5.16 10.17 -3.25
C PHE A 23 6.05 9.93 -4.48
N ALA A 24 6.22 8.65 -4.82
CA ALA A 24 7.01 8.16 -5.95
C ALA A 24 8.53 8.35 -5.85
N LEU A 25 9.03 8.88 -4.73
CA LEU A 25 10.46 8.98 -4.44
C LEU A 25 11.09 7.60 -4.25
N GLU A 26 10.32 6.65 -3.73
CA GLU A 26 10.72 5.26 -3.53
C GLU A 26 11.08 4.59 -4.86
N SER A 27 10.41 4.97 -5.96
CA SER A 27 10.72 4.49 -7.33
C SER A 27 12.06 5.01 -7.87
N ILE A 28 12.66 5.99 -7.20
CA ILE A 28 13.97 6.54 -7.51
C ILE A 28 15.05 5.77 -6.73
N LEU A 29 14.73 5.38 -5.50
CA LEU A 29 15.66 4.79 -4.54
C LEU A 29 15.70 3.26 -4.59
N TYR A 30 14.58 2.62 -4.97
CA TYR A 30 14.40 1.17 -4.93
C TYR A 30 13.87 0.67 -6.27
N THR A 31 14.41 -0.45 -6.73
CA THR A 31 14.09 -1.05 -8.04
C THR A 31 12.95 -2.07 -7.98
N ASP A 32 12.79 -2.75 -6.86
CA ASP A 32 11.78 -3.80 -6.67
C ASP A 32 10.64 -3.26 -5.80
N GLN A 33 9.66 -2.62 -6.44
CA GLN A 33 8.50 -2.01 -5.79
C GLN A 33 7.21 -2.57 -6.40
N PRO A 34 6.16 -2.81 -5.59
CA PRO A 34 4.88 -3.31 -6.09
C PRO A 34 4.23 -2.28 -7.03
N GLN A 35 3.28 -2.73 -7.85
CA GLN A 35 2.47 -1.81 -8.64
C GLN A 35 1.52 -1.04 -7.72
N LEU A 36 1.68 0.30 -7.71
CA LEU A 36 0.90 1.19 -6.87
C LEU A 36 -0.02 2.06 -7.72
N SER A 37 -1.19 2.37 -7.16
CA SER A 37 -2.10 3.38 -7.69
C SER A 37 -2.28 4.48 -6.65
N LEU A 38 -2.10 5.73 -7.08
CA LEU A 38 -2.40 6.89 -6.25
C LEU A 38 -3.85 7.33 -6.49
N VAL A 39 -4.64 7.38 -5.42
CA VAL A 39 -6.03 7.83 -5.48
C VAL A 39 -6.14 9.17 -4.76
N SER A 40 -6.42 10.23 -5.52
CA SER A 40 -6.62 11.56 -4.96
C SER A 40 -8.03 11.71 -4.38
N ASN A 41 -8.12 12.33 -3.21
CA ASN A 41 -9.38 12.76 -2.59
C ASN A 41 -9.47 14.29 -2.60
N GLY A 42 -9.36 14.90 -3.78
CA GLY A 42 -9.39 16.36 -3.96
C GLY A 42 -8.07 17.07 -3.62
N ALA A 43 -6.95 16.36 -3.67
CA ALA A 43 -5.63 16.96 -3.44
C ALA A 43 -5.09 17.64 -4.71
N GLU A 44 -4.47 18.81 -4.53
CA GLU A 44 -3.62 19.44 -5.53
C GLU A 44 -2.16 18.99 -5.33
N CYS A 45 -1.45 18.75 -6.42
CA CYS A 45 -0.07 18.26 -6.36
C CYS A 45 0.86 19.12 -7.20
N LEU A 46 2.03 19.45 -6.63
CA LEU A 46 3.16 19.96 -7.40
C LEU A 46 3.90 18.75 -7.99
N MET A 47 4.03 18.73 -9.31
CA MET A 47 4.73 17.67 -10.01
C MET A 47 6.11 18.14 -10.46
N LEU A 48 7.14 17.35 -10.16
CA LEU A 48 8.50 17.59 -10.60
C LEU A 48 8.90 16.55 -11.64
N ASN A 49 9.63 16.99 -12.66
CA ASN A 49 10.20 16.06 -13.63
C ASN A 49 11.31 15.23 -12.98
N LYS A 50 11.15 13.91 -12.98
CA LYS A 50 12.10 12.96 -12.36
C LYS A 50 13.52 13.09 -12.90
N LYS A 51 13.69 13.24 -14.22
CA LYS A 51 15.01 13.36 -14.86
C LYS A 51 15.69 14.65 -14.41
N LEU A 52 14.97 15.77 -14.47
CA LEU A 52 15.50 17.07 -14.06
C LEU A 52 15.88 17.08 -12.57
N PHE A 53 15.04 16.47 -11.71
CA PHE A 53 15.32 16.36 -10.29
C PHE A 53 16.62 15.58 -10.05
N LEU A 54 16.79 14.43 -10.69
CA LEU A 54 17.97 13.59 -10.54
C LEU A 54 19.25 14.26 -11.06
N GLU A 55 19.18 14.96 -12.19
CA GLU A 55 20.32 15.69 -12.77
C GLU A 55 20.81 16.83 -11.89
N ASN A 56 19.93 17.41 -11.06
CA ASN A 56 20.25 18.56 -10.20
C ASN A 56 20.32 18.19 -8.71
N SER A 57 20.10 16.93 -8.35
CA SER A 57 20.19 16.48 -6.96
C SER A 57 21.64 16.26 -6.56
N SER A 58 22.04 16.83 -5.44
CA SER A 58 23.33 16.52 -4.82
C SER A 58 23.31 15.13 -4.18
N GLU A 59 24.49 14.53 -4.03
CA GLU A 59 24.65 13.26 -3.31
C GLU A 59 24.10 13.35 -1.88
N TYR A 60 24.35 14.47 -1.18
CA TYR A 60 23.77 14.74 0.13
C TYR A 60 22.23 14.68 0.14
N CYS A 61 21.57 15.23 -0.89
CA CYS A 61 20.11 15.18 -1.00
C CYS A 61 19.63 13.73 -1.19
N LEU A 62 20.30 12.95 -2.03
CA LEU A 62 19.96 11.55 -2.26
C LEU A 62 20.19 10.69 -1.01
N ASP A 63 21.26 10.93 -0.26
CA ASP A 63 21.52 10.24 1.00
C ASP A 63 20.50 10.59 2.07
N TRP A 64 20.11 11.86 2.16
CA TRP A 64 19.02 12.27 3.04
C TRP A 64 17.71 11.57 2.67
N LEU A 65 17.39 11.45 1.38
CA LEU A 65 16.20 10.73 0.91
C LEU A 65 16.24 9.24 1.27
N ARG A 66 17.39 8.58 1.12
CA ARG A 66 17.58 7.16 1.51
C ARG A 66 17.36 6.91 3.00
N GLN A 67 17.56 7.92 3.84
CA GLN A 67 17.30 7.84 5.29
C GLN A 67 15.85 8.12 5.66
N LYS A 68 15.08 8.77 4.77
CA LYS A 68 13.71 9.23 5.05
C LYS A 68 12.65 8.33 4.44
N GLU A 69 12.91 7.82 3.24
CA GLU A 69 12.00 6.92 2.55
C GLU A 69 12.37 5.46 2.83
N TYR A 70 11.38 4.58 2.70
CA TYR A 70 11.53 3.14 2.85
C TYR A 70 10.82 2.46 1.70
N PRO A 71 11.29 1.28 1.23
CA PRO A 71 10.60 0.55 0.19
C PRO A 71 9.22 0.12 0.68
N TYR A 72 8.25 0.11 -0.22
CA TYR A 72 6.96 -0.53 0.04
C TYR A 72 7.12 -2.04 0.20
N PRO A 73 6.26 -2.71 0.99
CA PRO A 73 6.26 -4.16 1.09
C PRO A 73 6.06 -4.84 -0.27
N THR A 74 6.64 -6.01 -0.46
CA THR A 74 6.52 -6.76 -1.72
C THR A 74 5.09 -7.30 -1.93
N ASP A 75 4.79 -7.73 -3.15
CA ASP A 75 3.51 -8.39 -3.44
C ASP A 75 3.27 -9.63 -2.58
N GLU A 76 4.29 -10.45 -2.30
CA GLU A 76 4.15 -11.59 -1.37
C GLU A 76 3.85 -11.14 0.05
N GLU A 77 4.54 -10.10 0.54
CA GLU A 77 4.33 -9.58 1.88
C GLU A 77 2.92 -9.00 2.03
N LEU A 78 2.48 -8.20 1.06
CA LEU A 78 1.13 -7.64 1.02
C LEU A 78 0.06 -8.73 0.98
N LYS A 79 0.23 -9.76 0.14
CA LYS A 79 -0.68 -10.92 0.11
C LYS A 79 -0.69 -11.64 1.46
N GLY A 80 0.48 -11.88 2.04
CA GLY A 80 0.62 -12.55 3.32
C GLY A 80 -0.04 -11.78 4.47
N GLN A 81 0.09 -10.46 4.50
CA GLN A 81 -0.57 -9.60 5.47
C GLN A 81 -2.09 -9.60 5.28
N TYR A 82 -2.56 -9.49 4.03
CA TYR A 82 -3.97 -9.55 3.68
C TYR A 82 -4.63 -10.86 4.18
N TRP A 83 -4.03 -12.01 3.86
CA TRP A 83 -4.58 -13.30 4.26
C TRP A 83 -4.59 -13.48 5.78
N ARG A 84 -3.53 -13.05 6.47
CA ARG A 84 -3.48 -13.06 7.94
C ARG A 84 -4.60 -12.23 8.56
N LEU A 85 -4.82 -11.01 8.07
CA LEU A 85 -5.89 -10.15 8.57
C LEU A 85 -7.28 -10.77 8.32
N ARG A 86 -7.49 -11.35 7.14
CA ARG A 86 -8.76 -12.00 6.78
C ARG A 86 -9.03 -13.22 7.66
N ALA A 87 -8.03 -14.06 7.87
CA ALA A 87 -8.13 -15.22 8.74
C ALA A 87 -8.46 -14.81 10.19
N TRP A 88 -7.81 -13.76 10.69
CA TRP A 88 -8.10 -13.19 12.01
C TRP A 88 -9.56 -12.72 12.13
N LYS A 89 -10.06 -11.97 11.15
CA LYS A 89 -11.46 -11.51 11.14
C LYS A 89 -12.47 -12.65 11.08
N ALA A 90 -12.19 -13.69 10.29
CA ALA A 90 -13.03 -14.88 10.22
C ALA A 90 -13.06 -15.63 11.56
N TYR A 91 -11.90 -15.75 12.22
CA TYR A 91 -11.80 -16.34 13.56
C TYR A 91 -12.62 -15.56 14.59
N GLN A 92 -12.46 -14.24 14.66
CA GLN A 92 -13.23 -13.39 15.58
C GLN A 92 -14.74 -13.55 15.38
N THR A 93 -15.19 -13.56 14.12
CA THR A 93 -16.61 -13.73 13.79
C THR A 93 -17.14 -15.09 14.24
N ARG A 94 -16.35 -16.16 14.04
CA ARG A 94 -16.71 -17.51 14.46
C ARG A 94 -16.80 -17.62 15.99
N LEU A 95 -15.82 -17.05 16.70
CA LEU A 95 -15.79 -17.05 18.16
C LEU A 95 -16.99 -16.30 18.75
N LEU A 96 -17.33 -15.12 18.22
CA LEU A 96 -18.49 -14.36 18.67
C LEU A 96 -19.79 -15.15 18.48
N LYS A 97 -19.97 -15.80 17.33
CA LYS A 97 -21.14 -16.66 17.10
C LYS A 97 -21.21 -17.82 18.09
N GLN A 98 -20.08 -18.45 18.39
CA GLN A 98 -20.03 -19.53 19.36
C GLN A 98 -20.46 -19.05 20.75
N ILE A 99 -19.88 -17.94 21.23
CA ILE A 99 -20.22 -17.36 22.54
C ILE A 99 -21.70 -16.95 22.61
N CYS A 100 -22.23 -16.31 21.56
CA CYS A 100 -23.64 -15.94 21.52
C CYS A 100 -24.57 -17.16 21.61
N ASN A 101 -24.23 -18.24 20.91
CA ASN A 101 -25.02 -19.48 20.96
C ASN A 101 -24.95 -20.13 22.36
N GLU A 102 -23.80 -20.08 23.02
CA GLU A 102 -23.61 -20.60 24.38
C GLU A 102 -24.37 -19.78 25.44
N MET A 103 -24.61 -18.48 25.21
CA MET A 103 -25.43 -17.65 26.12
C MET A 103 -26.95 -17.74 25.87
N GLN A 104 -27.38 -18.32 24.73
CA GLN A 104 -28.79 -18.44 24.36
C GLN A 104 -29.39 -19.82 24.66
N GLY A 105 -28.56 -20.81 24.99
CA GLY A 105 -28.97 -22.11 25.53
C GLY A 105 -28.86 -22.16 27.05
#